data_AF-A0AAU0TH74-F1
#
_entry.id   AF-A0AAU0TH74-F1
#
_cell.length_a   1.000
_cell.length_b   1.000
_cell.length_c   1.000
_cell.angle_alpha   90.00
_cell.angle_beta   90.00
_cell.angle_gamma   90.00
#
_symmetry.space_group_name_H-M   'P 1'
#
loop_
_entity.id
_entity.type
_entity.pdbx_description
1 polymer ?
#
loop_
_entity_poly.entity_id
_entity_poly.type
_entity_poly.pdbx_seq_one_letter_code
_entity_poly.pdbx_strand_id
1 'polypeptide(L)'
;MAFPSRHSLFPFLTWLPRQTRASVGRDLIVGLSGAILALPQSIAYALIAGLPPEYGLYAAIIPVLIACLWGSSWHLICGPTAAISIVLYASVSPLAVPASQDYITLILLLTLLAGIFQWLLGLLRFGALVNFVSHSVVLGFTLGAAVVIAIGQLPNLLGLDLPSQATALDSLMSLIKHLPAVDKPSWVLGAATVVVGALLKVLLPRWPTLLITLVLSGVCVWLWPAMFGHVKQVTAFVGQLPPFSPLPLDLDLVLRLLPGAVAVGMLGLVTSLSIARSLSTRSQQLLDANQEVRAQGLSNMVGAFFSGSLSAGSFTRSGLSYDAGACSPLAGVFSALWVALFAIFGAALIAHIPIPAMAGSILLIAWGLVDHRGIRALWRVSRAEFVVMALTCVATLLLPLQTAIYAGVLVSLFFYLKRTSQPHVQHWRQGDEDILRVGGSIFFGASHYLQVRLQRMHGAKVVIEAQQINFIDYSGVEMLHQEARRLLKQGRSLTLRGARPPVVEELRKLEGAEKCPIRFED
;
A
#
# COMPACT_ATOMS: atom_id res chain seq x y z
N MET A 1 21.38 -0.31 -20.73
CA MET A 1 19.97 -0.62 -20.38
C MET A 1 19.27 -1.07 -21.64
N ALA A 2 18.63 -2.24 -21.67
CA ALA A 2 17.82 -2.65 -22.83
C ALA A 2 16.64 -1.68 -22.99
N PHE A 3 16.33 -1.27 -24.22
CA PHE A 3 15.16 -0.43 -24.51
C PHE A 3 13.89 -1.09 -23.96
N PRO A 4 12.92 -0.29 -23.47
CA PRO A 4 11.65 -0.83 -22.96
C PRO A 4 10.93 -1.59 -24.08
N SER A 5 10.57 -2.84 -23.81
CA SER A 5 9.75 -3.66 -24.72
C SER A 5 8.38 -3.01 -24.99
N ARG A 6 7.75 -3.35 -26.12
CA ARG A 6 6.37 -2.91 -26.44
C ARG A 6 5.39 -3.20 -25.29
N HIS A 7 5.56 -4.33 -24.60
CA HIS A 7 4.72 -4.73 -23.47
C HIS A 7 5.00 -3.94 -22.17
N SER A 8 6.19 -3.35 -22.02
CA SER A 8 6.45 -2.41 -20.91
C SER A 8 5.94 -1.00 -21.19
N LEU A 9 5.86 -0.58 -22.46
CA LEU A 9 5.29 0.72 -22.84
C LEU A 9 3.77 0.69 -22.89
N PHE A 10 3.18 -0.43 -23.33
CA PHE A 10 1.74 -0.63 -23.43
C PHE A 10 1.34 -1.96 -22.77
N PRO A 11 1.26 -2.00 -21.43
CA PRO A 11 1.00 -3.22 -20.66
C PRO A 11 -0.34 -3.84 -20.96
N PHE A 12 -1.36 -3.03 -21.29
CA PHE A 12 -2.67 -3.51 -21.69
C PHE A 12 -2.65 -4.46 -22.89
N LEU A 13 -1.64 -4.41 -23.76
CA LEU A 13 -1.50 -5.37 -24.85
C LEU A 13 -1.24 -6.81 -24.36
N THR A 14 -0.83 -7.00 -23.10
CA THR A 14 -0.60 -8.33 -22.53
C THR A 14 -1.88 -9.01 -22.05
N TRP A 15 -2.80 -8.26 -21.44
CA TRP A 15 -3.98 -8.79 -20.80
C TRP A 15 -5.27 -8.56 -21.59
N LEU A 16 -5.32 -7.53 -22.45
CA LEU A 16 -6.51 -7.22 -23.25
C LEU A 16 -6.90 -8.36 -24.21
N PRO A 17 -5.96 -9.03 -24.91
CA PRO A 17 -6.30 -10.17 -25.77
C PRO A 17 -6.84 -11.40 -25.02
N ARG A 18 -6.65 -11.46 -23.70
CA ARG A 18 -7.11 -12.57 -22.85
C ARG A 18 -8.56 -12.39 -22.37
N GLN A 19 -9.19 -11.25 -22.69
CA GLN A 19 -10.54 -10.95 -22.25
C GLN A 19 -11.60 -11.64 -23.11
N THR A 20 -12.67 -12.10 -22.45
CA THR A 20 -13.82 -12.73 -23.09
C THR A 20 -15.04 -11.80 -22.97
N ARG A 21 -16.07 -12.01 -23.80
CA ARG A 21 -17.32 -11.23 -23.67
C ARG A 21 -17.91 -11.30 -22.26
N ALA A 22 -17.80 -12.47 -21.61
CA ALA A 22 -18.25 -12.66 -20.24
C ALA A 22 -17.43 -11.87 -19.21
N SER A 23 -16.10 -11.80 -19.36
CA SER A 23 -15.26 -11.00 -18.44
C SER A 23 -15.50 -9.50 -18.62
N VAL A 24 -15.62 -9.03 -19.86
CA VAL A 24 -15.95 -7.63 -20.16
C VAL A 24 -17.31 -7.24 -19.58
N GLY A 25 -18.34 -8.07 -19.77
CA GLY A 25 -19.68 -7.82 -19.21
C GLY A 25 -19.69 -7.80 -17.67
N ARG A 26 -18.91 -8.68 -17.02
CA ARG A 26 -18.74 -8.67 -15.57
C ARG A 26 -18.05 -7.39 -15.11
N ASP A 27 -16.91 -7.05 -15.71
CA ASP A 27 -16.12 -5.87 -15.35
C ASP A 27 -16.91 -4.57 -15.58
N LEU A 28 -17.83 -4.53 -16.55
CA LEU A 28 -18.72 -3.39 -16.78
C LEU A 28 -19.68 -3.14 -15.60
N ILE A 29 -20.26 -4.21 -15.03
CA ILE A 29 -21.17 -4.13 -13.88
C ILE A 29 -20.38 -3.84 -12.59
N VAL A 30 -19.20 -4.45 -12.44
CA VAL A 30 -18.31 -4.15 -11.32
C VAL A 30 -17.87 -2.69 -11.36
N GLY A 31 -17.51 -2.18 -12.55
CA GLY A 31 -17.18 -0.78 -12.77
C GLY A 31 -18.33 0.16 -12.40
N LEU A 32 -19.58 -0.19 -12.70
CA LEU A 32 -20.74 0.60 -12.29
C LEU A 32 -20.84 0.72 -10.76
N SER A 33 -20.64 -0.39 -10.05
CA SER A 33 -20.62 -0.40 -8.57
C SER A 33 -19.48 0.46 -8.03
N GLY A 34 -18.30 0.38 -8.65
CA GLY A 34 -17.14 1.21 -8.35
C GLY A 34 -17.39 2.70 -8.56
N ALA A 35 -18.06 3.07 -9.65
CA ALA A 35 -18.37 4.46 -9.99
C ALA A 35 -19.31 5.11 -8.98
N ILE A 36 -20.38 4.42 -8.60
CA ILE A 36 -21.35 4.91 -7.61
C ILE A 36 -20.67 5.20 -6.27
N LEU A 37 -19.73 4.34 -5.85
CA LEU A 37 -18.92 4.59 -4.66
C LEU A 37 -17.93 5.75 -4.87
N ALA A 38 -17.28 5.81 -6.04
CA ALA A 38 -16.22 6.77 -6.32
C ALA A 38 -16.71 8.21 -6.35
N LEU A 39 -17.91 8.48 -6.89
CA LEU A 39 -18.48 9.82 -7.08
C LEU A 39 -18.52 10.67 -5.79
N PRO A 40 -19.28 10.30 -4.74
CA PRO A 40 -19.37 11.10 -3.51
C PRO A 40 -18.04 11.18 -2.76
N GLN A 41 -17.24 10.11 -2.75
CA GLN A 41 -15.91 10.11 -2.14
C GLN A 41 -15.00 11.13 -2.83
N SER A 42 -14.99 11.12 -4.16
CA SER A 42 -14.20 12.05 -4.96
C SER A 42 -14.55 13.50 -4.68
N ILE A 43 -15.83 13.84 -4.62
CA ILE A 43 -16.31 15.19 -4.31
C ILE A 43 -15.85 15.60 -2.90
N ALA A 44 -16.05 14.74 -1.90
CA ALA A 44 -15.63 15.03 -0.53
C ALA A 44 -14.11 15.25 -0.43
N TYR A 45 -13.32 14.45 -1.15
CA TYR A 45 -11.86 14.55 -1.14
C TYR A 45 -11.34 15.77 -1.90
N ALA A 46 -12.05 16.26 -2.92
CA ALA A 46 -11.72 17.54 -3.54
C ALA A 46 -11.89 18.69 -2.55
N LEU A 47 -13.01 18.69 -1.80
CA LEU A 47 -13.27 19.70 -0.78
C LEU A 47 -12.22 19.69 0.35
N ILE A 48 -11.78 18.51 0.79
CA ILE A 48 -10.66 18.39 1.76
C ILE A 48 -9.36 18.96 1.16
N ALA A 49 -9.14 18.80 -0.14
CA ALA A 49 -7.99 19.35 -0.84
C ALA A 49 -8.11 20.84 -1.13
N GLY A 50 -9.17 21.53 -0.66
CA GLY A 50 -9.41 22.94 -0.94
C GLY A 50 -9.78 23.23 -2.41
N LEU A 51 -10.20 22.22 -3.16
CA LEU A 51 -10.61 22.32 -4.56
C LEU A 51 -12.14 22.39 -4.69
N PRO A 52 -12.64 22.96 -5.80
CA PRO A 52 -14.04 22.79 -6.18
C PRO A 52 -14.42 21.31 -6.35
N PRO A 53 -15.67 20.90 -6.05
CA PRO A 53 -16.17 19.52 -6.13
C PRO A 53 -15.82 18.75 -7.41
N GLU A 54 -15.91 19.43 -8.55
CA GLU A 54 -15.72 18.85 -9.89
C GLU A 54 -14.31 18.30 -10.10
N TYR A 55 -13.29 18.85 -9.45
CA TYR A 55 -11.90 18.36 -9.54
C TYR A 55 -11.74 16.96 -8.93
N GLY A 56 -12.63 16.57 -8.02
CA GLY A 56 -12.69 15.20 -7.51
C GLY A 56 -13.17 14.21 -8.55
N LEU A 57 -14.14 14.62 -9.37
CA LEU A 57 -14.67 13.84 -10.47
C LEU A 57 -13.62 13.70 -11.57
N TYR A 58 -12.95 14.79 -11.92
CA TYR A 58 -11.86 14.79 -12.92
C TYR A 58 -10.74 13.83 -12.52
N ALA A 59 -10.33 13.85 -11.24
CA ALA A 59 -9.34 12.94 -10.70
C ALA A 59 -9.79 11.46 -10.68
N ALA A 60 -11.09 11.18 -10.73
CA ALA A 60 -11.66 9.83 -10.81
C ALA A 60 -11.93 9.34 -12.25
N ILE A 61 -11.70 10.19 -13.26
CA ILE A 61 -11.88 9.82 -14.67
C ILE A 61 -10.50 9.55 -15.30
N ILE A 62 -9.76 10.60 -15.64
CA ILE A 62 -8.56 10.45 -16.48
C ILE A 62 -7.42 9.73 -15.75
N PRO A 63 -7.04 10.10 -14.51
CA PRO A 63 -5.99 9.36 -13.81
C PRO A 63 -6.35 7.88 -13.61
N VAL A 64 -7.62 7.57 -13.35
CA VAL A 64 -8.06 6.19 -13.13
C VAL A 64 -7.96 5.37 -14.42
N LEU A 65 -8.40 5.93 -15.56
CA LEU A 65 -8.26 5.30 -16.87
C LEU A 65 -6.80 4.95 -17.16
N ILE A 66 -5.91 5.94 -17.02
CA ILE A 66 -4.48 5.76 -17.31
C ILE A 66 -3.84 4.76 -16.35
N ALA A 67 -4.11 4.88 -15.05
CA ALA A 67 -3.57 3.96 -14.05
C ALA A 67 -4.00 2.51 -14.32
N CYS A 68 -5.26 2.25 -14.70
CA CYS A 68 -5.73 0.90 -14.97
C CYS A 68 -5.17 0.32 -16.28
N LEU A 69 -4.98 1.14 -17.31
CA LEU A 69 -4.45 0.69 -18.60
C LEU A 69 -2.93 0.45 -18.57
N TRP A 70 -2.18 1.29 -17.85
CA TRP A 70 -0.72 1.16 -17.74
C TRP A 70 -0.25 0.43 -16.48
N GLY A 71 -1.15 0.17 -15.52
CA GLY A 71 -0.84 -0.53 -14.28
C GLY A 71 -0.47 -1.99 -14.50
N SER A 72 0.28 -2.55 -13.54
CA SER A 72 0.50 -3.99 -13.48
C SER A 72 -0.62 -4.68 -12.72
N SER A 73 -1.18 -4.04 -11.70
CA SER A 73 -2.25 -4.61 -10.87
C SER A 73 -3.56 -4.73 -11.63
N TRP A 74 -4.26 -5.85 -11.47
CA TRP A 74 -5.58 -6.08 -12.07
C TRP A 74 -6.73 -5.51 -11.24
N HIS A 75 -6.47 -5.24 -9.96
CA HIS A 75 -7.52 -4.90 -8.99
C HIS A 75 -7.31 -3.54 -8.33
N LEU A 76 -6.14 -2.91 -8.51
CA LEU A 76 -5.90 -1.57 -7.97
C LEU A 76 -6.73 -0.55 -8.75
N ILE A 77 -7.61 0.15 -8.02
CA ILE A 77 -8.34 1.31 -8.54
C ILE A 77 -7.83 2.55 -7.83
N CYS A 78 -7.42 3.53 -8.63
CA CYS A 78 -6.92 4.80 -8.14
C CYS A 78 -8.02 5.86 -8.03
N GLY A 79 -7.64 7.01 -7.48
CA GLY A 79 -8.40 8.24 -7.47
C GLY A 79 -7.94 9.18 -6.36
N PRO A 80 -8.66 10.29 -6.13
CA PRO A 80 -8.40 11.11 -4.96
C PRO A 80 -8.66 10.30 -3.69
N THR A 81 -7.87 10.57 -2.64
CA THR A 81 -8.01 9.92 -1.34
C THR A 81 -7.86 10.95 -0.23
N ALA A 82 -8.51 10.73 0.91
CA ALA A 82 -8.47 11.66 2.05
C ALA A 82 -7.03 12.06 2.46
N ALA A 83 -6.12 11.08 2.58
CA ALA A 83 -4.75 11.34 2.99
C ALA A 83 -4.00 12.23 2.00
N ILE A 84 -4.16 11.98 0.70
CA ILE A 84 -3.53 12.80 -0.35
C ILE A 84 -4.14 14.19 -0.36
N SER A 85 -5.47 14.30 -0.23
CA SER A 85 -6.16 15.59 -0.20
C SER A 85 -5.67 16.48 0.95
N ILE A 86 -5.49 15.92 2.15
CA ILE A 86 -4.96 16.67 3.30
C ILE A 86 -3.54 17.19 3.02
N VAL A 87 -2.69 16.35 2.43
CA VAL A 87 -1.29 16.73 2.15
C VAL A 87 -1.20 17.70 0.98
N LEU A 88 -2.02 17.55 -0.06
CA LEU A 88 -2.17 18.53 -1.13
C LEU A 88 -2.58 19.89 -0.56
N TYR A 89 -3.61 19.91 0.30
CA TYR A 89 -4.06 21.12 0.96
C TYR A 89 -2.94 21.78 1.75
N ALA A 90 -2.27 21.04 2.64
CA ALA A 90 -1.19 21.56 3.47
C ALA A 90 0.02 22.04 2.65
N SER A 91 0.25 21.48 1.46
CA SER A 91 1.36 21.85 0.58
C SER A 91 1.10 23.15 -0.18
N VAL A 92 -0.16 23.43 -0.53
CA VAL A 92 -0.51 24.54 -1.44
C VAL A 92 -1.23 25.69 -0.71
N SER A 93 -1.94 25.44 0.38
CA SER A 93 -2.65 26.48 1.15
C SER A 93 -1.76 27.59 1.71
N PRO A 94 -0.47 27.38 2.00
CA PRO A 94 0.44 28.47 2.37
C PRO A 94 0.84 29.38 1.18
N LEU A 95 0.57 28.95 -0.05
CA LEU A 95 1.05 29.58 -1.29
C LEU A 95 -0.05 30.34 -2.03
N ALA A 96 -1.31 29.86 -1.94
CA ALA A 96 -2.46 30.48 -2.57
C ALA A 96 -3.74 30.23 -1.75
N VAL A 97 -4.75 31.08 -1.96
CA VAL A 97 -6.05 30.98 -1.28
C VAL A 97 -6.84 29.78 -1.84
N PRO A 98 -7.34 28.85 -1.00
CA PRO A 98 -8.14 27.71 -1.45
C PRO A 98 -9.28 28.10 -2.39
N ALA A 99 -9.60 27.20 -3.34
CA ALA A 99 -10.58 27.39 -4.40
C ALA A 99 -10.32 28.54 -5.41
N SER A 100 -9.25 29.33 -5.26
CA SER A 100 -8.86 30.31 -6.28
C SER A 100 -8.29 29.64 -7.53
N GLN A 101 -8.30 30.36 -8.66
CA GLN A 101 -7.69 29.87 -9.90
C GLN A 101 -6.19 29.60 -9.75
N ASP A 102 -5.47 30.45 -9.02
CA ASP A 102 -4.05 30.27 -8.73
C ASP A 102 -3.82 28.99 -7.91
N TYR A 103 -4.65 28.74 -6.90
CA TYR A 103 -4.56 27.56 -6.05
C TYR A 103 -4.77 26.27 -6.83
N ILE A 104 -5.79 26.24 -7.69
CA ILE A 104 -6.06 25.13 -8.60
C ILE A 104 -4.85 24.88 -9.49
N THR A 105 -4.30 25.94 -10.09
CA THR A 105 -3.14 25.86 -10.98
C THR A 105 -1.91 25.27 -10.25
N LEU A 106 -1.64 25.71 -9.03
CA LEU A 106 -0.55 25.17 -8.20
C LEU A 106 -0.77 23.69 -7.84
N ILE A 107 -2.00 23.27 -7.53
CA ILE A 107 -2.31 21.86 -7.28
C ILE A 107 -2.06 21.00 -8.52
N LEU A 108 -2.52 21.44 -9.69
CA LEU A 108 -2.35 20.68 -10.93
C LEU A 108 -0.86 20.62 -11.32
N LEU A 109 -0.12 21.71 -11.18
CA LEU A 109 1.33 21.73 -11.40
C LEU A 109 2.06 20.81 -10.41
N LEU A 110 1.73 20.85 -9.12
CA LEU A 110 2.28 19.93 -8.12
C LEU A 110 1.95 18.47 -8.47
N THR A 111 0.73 18.20 -8.96
CA THR A 111 0.30 16.88 -9.43
C THR A 111 1.13 16.38 -10.61
N LEU A 112 1.41 17.25 -11.59
CA LEU A 112 2.31 16.95 -12.70
C LEU A 112 3.72 16.59 -12.21
N LEU A 113 4.30 17.42 -11.34
CA LEU A 113 5.64 17.23 -10.79
C LEU A 113 5.75 15.94 -9.97
N ALA A 114 4.72 15.65 -9.16
CA ALA A 114 4.61 14.39 -8.44
C ALA A 114 4.58 13.22 -9.44
N GLY A 115 3.76 13.29 -10.48
CA GLY A 115 3.70 12.27 -11.53
C GLY A 115 5.04 12.02 -12.24
N ILE A 116 5.78 13.09 -12.58
CA ILE A 116 7.12 13.00 -13.16
C ILE A 116 8.07 12.29 -12.20
N PHE A 117 8.11 12.71 -10.94
CA PHE A 117 8.94 12.10 -9.91
C PHE A 117 8.62 10.60 -9.76
N GLN A 118 7.34 10.25 -9.69
CA GLN A 118 6.90 8.86 -9.61
C GLN A 118 7.33 8.05 -10.83
N TRP A 119 7.14 8.57 -12.03
CA TRP A 119 7.53 7.91 -13.27
C TRP A 119 9.04 7.67 -13.34
N LEU A 120 9.86 8.66 -12.92
CA LEU A 120 11.32 8.54 -12.81
C LEU A 120 11.74 7.43 -11.84
N LEU A 121 11.10 7.32 -10.67
CA LEU A 121 11.36 6.20 -9.74
C LEU A 121 11.06 4.84 -10.38
N GLY A 122 10.03 4.76 -11.20
CA GLY A 122 9.66 3.55 -11.94
C GLY A 122 10.67 3.18 -13.03
N LEU A 123 11.38 4.16 -13.61
CA LEU A 123 12.50 3.93 -14.53
C LEU A 123 13.76 3.47 -13.79
N LEU A 124 14.03 4.08 -12.63
CA LEU A 124 15.16 3.73 -11.76
C LEU A 124 14.95 2.42 -10.98
N ARG A 125 13.82 1.74 -11.20
CA ARG A 125 13.45 0.45 -10.60
C ARG A 125 13.29 0.48 -9.06
N PHE A 126 12.89 1.62 -8.51
CA PHE A 126 12.64 1.77 -7.07
C PHE A 126 11.41 1.00 -6.58
N GLY A 127 10.54 0.51 -7.47
CA GLY A 127 9.44 -0.38 -7.11
C GLY A 127 9.90 -1.70 -6.47
N ALA A 128 11.17 -2.11 -6.68
CA ALA A 128 11.76 -3.26 -6.01
C ALA A 128 11.75 -3.15 -4.48
N LEU A 129 11.71 -1.93 -3.91
CA LEU A 129 11.65 -1.74 -2.46
C LEU A 129 10.40 -2.35 -1.82
N VAL A 130 9.32 -2.53 -2.58
CA VAL A 130 8.08 -3.20 -2.13
C VAL A 130 8.34 -4.67 -1.76
N ASN A 131 9.40 -5.29 -2.30
CA ASN A 131 9.75 -6.67 -1.96
C ASN A 131 10.24 -6.83 -0.51
N PHE A 132 10.65 -5.74 0.15
CA PHE A 132 11.01 -5.77 1.57
C PHE A 132 9.80 -5.71 2.51
N VAL A 133 8.59 -5.53 1.98
CA VAL A 133 7.35 -5.58 2.75
C VAL A 133 6.99 -7.05 2.98
N SER A 134 7.20 -7.53 4.20
CA SER A 134 6.85 -8.90 4.59
C SER A 134 5.34 -9.12 4.61
N HIS A 135 4.92 -10.37 4.47
CA HIS A 135 3.49 -10.74 4.50
C HIS A 135 2.80 -10.28 5.80
N SER A 136 3.49 -10.34 6.93
CA SER A 136 3.00 -9.91 8.24
C SER A 136 2.75 -8.40 8.30
N VAL A 137 3.61 -7.60 7.66
CA VAL A 137 3.41 -6.15 7.52
C VAL A 137 2.19 -5.86 6.65
N VAL A 138 2.04 -6.55 5.51
CA VAL A 138 0.86 -6.39 4.63
C VAL A 138 -0.44 -6.71 5.38
N LEU A 139 -0.45 -7.79 6.15
CA LEU A 139 -1.62 -8.21 6.93
C LEU A 139 -1.96 -7.21 8.04
N GLY A 140 -0.95 -6.72 8.77
CA GLY A 140 -1.11 -5.71 9.82
C GLY A 140 -1.58 -4.37 9.27
N PHE A 141 -1.02 -3.95 8.14
CA PHE A 141 -1.42 -2.74 7.43
C PHE A 141 -2.86 -2.83 6.91
N THR A 142 -3.26 -3.97 6.32
CA THR A 142 -4.61 -4.16 5.80
C THR A 142 -5.66 -4.17 6.93
N LEU A 143 -5.35 -4.81 8.06
CA LEU A 143 -6.19 -4.76 9.26
C LEU A 143 -6.30 -3.33 9.81
N GLY A 144 -5.17 -2.63 9.94
CA GLY A 144 -5.14 -1.24 10.38
C GLY A 144 -5.95 -0.33 9.46
N ALA A 145 -5.78 -0.45 8.15
CA ALA A 145 -6.53 0.31 7.15
C ALA A 145 -8.04 0.04 7.24
N ALA A 146 -8.47 -1.22 7.42
CA ALA A 146 -9.88 -1.56 7.62
C ALA A 146 -10.47 -0.86 8.86
N VAL A 147 -9.72 -0.80 9.96
CA VAL A 147 -10.16 -0.11 11.19
C VAL A 147 -10.16 1.41 11.02
N VAL A 148 -9.15 1.99 10.37
CA VAL A 148 -9.10 3.43 10.03
C VAL A 148 -10.30 3.82 9.18
N ILE A 149 -10.60 3.04 8.14
CA ILE A 149 -11.79 3.24 7.29
C ILE A 149 -13.06 3.16 8.13
N ALA A 150 -13.17 2.17 9.01
CA ALA A 150 -14.36 2.00 9.84
C ALA A 150 -14.58 3.21 10.76
N ILE A 151 -13.56 3.63 11.51
CA ILE A 151 -13.62 4.81 12.38
C ILE A 151 -13.95 6.07 11.58
N GLY A 152 -13.33 6.24 10.41
CA GLY A 152 -13.57 7.39 9.53
C GLY A 152 -14.97 7.47 8.93
N GLN A 153 -15.73 6.35 8.89
CA GLN A 153 -17.11 6.34 8.41
C GLN A 153 -18.16 6.46 9.53
N LEU A 154 -17.78 6.28 10.79
CA LEU A 154 -18.73 6.41 11.92
C LEU A 154 -19.42 7.78 11.99
N PRO A 155 -18.75 8.94 11.75
CA PRO A 155 -19.45 10.22 11.73
C PRO A 155 -20.57 10.26 10.68
N ASN A 156 -20.28 9.81 9.46
CA ASN A 156 -21.26 9.74 8.37
C ASN A 156 -22.41 8.77 8.67
N LEU A 157 -22.12 7.62 9.31
CA LEU A 157 -23.13 6.65 9.72
C LEU A 157 -24.08 7.25 10.78
N LEU A 158 -23.54 8.04 11.70
CA LEU A 158 -24.25 8.67 12.81
C LEU A 158 -24.88 10.03 12.46
N GLY A 159 -24.71 10.51 11.22
CA GLY A 159 -25.19 11.82 10.78
C GLY A 159 -24.46 13.00 11.42
N LEU A 160 -23.21 12.81 11.85
CA LEU A 160 -22.38 13.84 12.48
C LEU A 160 -21.48 14.53 11.46
N ASP A 161 -21.52 15.87 11.42
CA ASP A 161 -20.63 16.68 10.61
C ASP A 161 -19.30 16.94 11.32
N LEU A 162 -18.40 15.95 11.24
CA LEU A 162 -17.05 16.03 11.79
C LEU A 162 -15.99 16.16 10.68
N PRO A 163 -14.99 17.04 10.86
CA PRO A 163 -13.88 17.13 9.92
C PRO A 163 -13.04 15.85 9.94
N SER A 164 -12.45 15.52 8.78
CA SER A 164 -11.50 14.40 8.69
C SER A 164 -10.23 14.72 9.48
N GLN A 165 -9.76 13.76 10.28
CA GLN A 165 -8.53 13.89 11.06
C GLN A 165 -7.36 13.16 10.39
N ALA A 166 -6.14 13.48 10.82
CA ALA A 166 -4.93 12.82 10.32
C ALA A 166 -4.76 11.39 10.86
N THR A 167 -5.23 11.10 12.08
CA THR A 167 -5.11 9.79 12.73
C THR A 167 -6.47 9.21 13.13
N ALA A 168 -6.53 7.88 13.27
CA ALA A 168 -7.74 7.19 13.71
C ALA A 168 -8.06 7.48 15.18
N LEU A 169 -7.03 7.67 16.01
CA LEU A 169 -7.19 8.01 17.41
C LEU A 169 -7.85 9.39 17.58
N ASP A 170 -7.38 10.39 16.84
CA ASP A 170 -8.00 11.74 16.87
C ASP A 170 -9.44 11.70 16.37
N SER A 171 -9.70 10.92 15.31
CA SER A 171 -11.06 10.69 14.79
C SER A 171 -11.97 10.08 15.86
N LEU A 172 -11.49 9.07 16.58
CA LEU A 172 -12.24 8.39 17.63
C LEU A 172 -12.49 9.31 18.83
N MET A 173 -11.49 10.07 19.27
CA MET A 173 -11.65 11.03 20.36
C MET A 173 -12.65 12.14 20.00
N SER A 174 -12.61 12.64 18.77
CA SER A 174 -13.56 13.63 18.26
C SER A 174 -14.98 13.06 18.23
N LEU A 175 -15.14 11.82 17.77
CA LEU A 175 -16.42 11.11 17.73
C LEU A 175 -17.04 10.94 19.12
N ILE A 176 -16.25 10.49 20.10
CA ILE A 176 -16.71 10.28 21.48
C ILE A 176 -17.25 11.59 22.07
N LYS A 177 -16.59 12.72 21.81
CA LYS A 177 -17.04 14.04 22.29
C LYS A 177 -18.38 14.48 21.70
N HIS A 178 -18.70 14.05 20.48
CA HIS A 178 -19.92 14.47 19.75
C HIS A 178 -21.00 13.38 19.71
N LEU A 179 -20.82 12.28 20.43
CA LEU A 179 -21.80 11.19 20.53
C LEU A 179 -23.20 11.65 21.01
N PRO A 180 -23.36 12.70 21.84
CA PRO A 180 -24.68 13.22 22.19
C PRO A 180 -25.44 13.85 21.00
N ALA A 181 -24.74 14.27 19.94
CA ALA A 181 -25.33 14.93 18.77
C ALA A 181 -25.74 13.95 17.65
N VAL A 182 -25.79 12.65 17.93
CA VAL A 182 -26.11 11.61 16.94
C VAL A 182 -27.52 11.81 16.37
N ASP A 183 -27.60 11.80 15.05
CA ASP A 183 -28.86 11.83 14.32
C ASP A 183 -29.46 10.42 14.23
N LYS A 184 -30.57 10.19 14.95
CA LYS A 184 -31.19 8.86 15.05
C LYS A 184 -31.61 8.31 13.67
N PRO A 185 -32.25 9.09 12.77
CA PRO A 185 -32.66 8.58 11.46
C PRO A 185 -31.47 8.21 10.58
N SER A 186 -30.39 9.01 10.59
CA SER A 186 -29.14 8.66 9.91
C SER A 186 -28.57 7.34 10.41
N TRP A 187 -28.48 7.16 11.74
CA TRP A 187 -28.00 5.91 12.34
C TRP A 187 -28.87 4.71 11.95
N VAL A 188 -30.20 4.83 12.03
CA VAL A 188 -31.13 3.76 11.64
C VAL A 188 -30.96 3.39 10.16
N LEU A 189 -30.92 4.39 9.28
CA LEU A 189 -30.75 4.17 7.83
C LEU A 189 -29.41 3.51 7.51
N GLY A 190 -28.33 3.97 8.14
CA GLY A 190 -26.99 3.40 7.98
C GLY A 190 -26.91 1.97 8.50
N ALA A 191 -27.42 1.71 9.70
CA ALA A 191 -27.45 0.37 10.30
C ALA A 191 -28.31 -0.60 9.48
N ALA A 192 -29.48 -0.17 9.03
CA ALA A 192 -30.32 -0.96 8.13
C ALA A 192 -29.59 -1.27 6.82
N THR A 193 -28.85 -0.32 6.26
CA THR A 193 -28.04 -0.53 5.06
C THR A 193 -26.96 -1.60 5.29
N VAL A 194 -26.28 -1.61 6.43
CA VAL A 194 -25.31 -2.66 6.80
C VAL A 194 -25.98 -4.02 6.88
N VAL A 195 -27.12 -4.12 7.58
CA VAL A 195 -27.84 -5.39 7.78
C VAL A 195 -28.36 -5.94 6.44
N VAL A 196 -29.04 -5.10 5.65
CA VAL A 196 -29.56 -5.49 4.34
C VAL A 196 -28.42 -5.86 3.40
N GLY A 197 -27.33 -5.09 3.38
CA GLY A 197 -26.16 -5.40 2.54
C GLY A 197 -25.48 -6.71 2.92
N ALA A 198 -25.31 -6.99 4.22
CA ALA A 198 -24.78 -8.25 4.71
C ALA A 198 -25.69 -9.42 4.33
N LEU A 199 -27.01 -9.27 4.51
CA LEU A 199 -28.00 -10.28 4.16
C LEU A 199 -27.99 -10.57 2.64
N LEU A 200 -27.98 -9.52 1.81
CA LEU A 200 -27.87 -9.66 0.36
C LEU A 200 -26.56 -10.32 -0.07
N LYS A 201 -25.44 -10.05 0.62
CA LYS A 201 -24.15 -10.71 0.33
C LYS A 201 -24.19 -12.21 0.62
N VAL A 202 -25.00 -12.64 1.59
CA VAL A 202 -25.21 -14.06 1.90
C VAL A 202 -26.22 -14.71 0.96
N LEU A 203 -27.36 -14.06 0.70
CA LEU A 203 -28.46 -14.63 -0.10
C LEU A 203 -28.22 -14.55 -1.60
N LEU A 204 -27.62 -13.45 -2.08
CA LEU A 204 -27.45 -13.12 -3.49
C LEU A 204 -25.99 -12.69 -3.77
N PRO A 205 -24.98 -13.54 -3.52
CA PRO A 205 -23.56 -13.17 -3.60
C PRO A 205 -23.10 -12.74 -5.00
N ARG A 206 -23.86 -13.05 -6.05
CA ARG A 206 -23.54 -12.72 -7.45
C ARG A 206 -24.08 -11.36 -7.90
N TRP A 207 -24.93 -10.73 -7.08
CA TRP A 207 -25.60 -9.48 -7.43
C TRP A 207 -24.79 -8.28 -6.93
N PRO A 208 -24.91 -7.09 -7.55
CA PRO A 208 -24.23 -5.88 -7.11
C PRO A 208 -24.86 -5.34 -5.81
N THR A 209 -24.59 -6.01 -4.70
CA THR A 209 -25.22 -5.78 -3.40
C THR A 209 -25.15 -4.32 -2.96
N LEU A 210 -24.00 -3.67 -3.15
CA LEU A 210 -23.81 -2.25 -2.84
C LEU A 210 -24.76 -1.35 -3.63
N LEU A 211 -24.91 -1.59 -4.94
CA LEU A 211 -25.80 -0.79 -5.78
C LEU A 211 -27.25 -0.96 -5.32
N ILE A 212 -27.65 -2.21 -5.07
CA ILE A 212 -29.00 -2.53 -4.60
C ILE A 212 -29.27 -1.83 -3.26
N THR A 213 -28.35 -1.91 -2.31
CA THR A 213 -28.54 -1.26 -1.00
C THR A 213 -28.62 0.26 -1.09
N LEU A 214 -27.80 0.89 -1.93
CA LEU A 214 -27.85 2.34 -2.12
C LEU A 214 -29.16 2.78 -2.78
N VAL A 215 -29.60 2.08 -3.83
CA VAL A 215 -30.89 2.37 -4.48
C VAL A 215 -32.05 2.19 -3.51
N LEU A 216 -32.09 1.06 -2.77
CA LEU A 216 -33.12 0.82 -1.75
C LEU A 216 -33.12 1.93 -0.70
N SER A 217 -31.95 2.33 -0.21
CA SER A 217 -31.85 3.41 0.78
C SER A 217 -32.36 4.76 0.24
N GLY A 218 -32.02 5.12 -1.01
CA GLY A 218 -32.50 6.35 -1.64
C GLY A 218 -34.01 6.34 -1.84
N VAL A 219 -34.58 5.20 -2.27
CA VAL A 219 -36.03 5.01 -2.39
C VAL A 219 -36.71 5.10 -1.03
N CYS A 220 -36.15 4.52 0.03
CA CYS A 220 -36.68 4.63 1.39
C CYS A 220 -36.72 6.09 1.88
N VAL A 221 -35.66 6.87 1.63
CA VAL A 221 -35.63 8.29 1.98
C VAL A 221 -36.69 9.08 1.19
N TRP A 222 -36.84 8.77 -0.10
CA TRP A 222 -37.82 9.42 -0.97
C TRP A 222 -39.28 9.09 -0.60
N LEU A 223 -39.57 7.84 -0.24
CA LEU A 223 -40.92 7.40 0.16
C LEU A 223 -41.31 7.86 1.56
N TRP A 224 -40.34 8.06 2.46
CA TRP A 224 -40.61 8.39 3.86
C TRP A 224 -39.89 9.67 4.33
N PRO A 225 -40.17 10.83 3.69
CA PRO A 225 -39.49 12.09 3.99
C PRO A 225 -39.76 12.59 5.42
N ALA A 226 -40.89 12.21 6.03
CA ALA A 226 -41.18 12.54 7.43
C ALA A 226 -40.14 11.96 8.42
N MET A 227 -39.58 10.79 8.12
CA MET A 227 -38.59 10.14 8.97
C MET A 227 -37.15 10.48 8.53
N PHE A 228 -36.90 10.52 7.22
CA PHE A 228 -35.53 10.61 6.69
C PHE A 228 -35.23 11.89 5.89
N GLY A 229 -36.17 12.82 5.74
CA GLY A 229 -36.00 13.99 4.86
C GLY A 229 -34.90 14.98 5.26
N HIS A 230 -34.42 14.91 6.50
CA HIS A 230 -33.27 15.69 7.00
C HIS A 230 -31.95 14.93 6.96
N VAL A 231 -31.97 13.65 6.56
CA VAL A 231 -30.75 12.86 6.42
C VAL A 231 -29.89 13.46 5.32
N LYS A 232 -28.61 13.67 5.63
CA LYS A 232 -27.65 14.24 4.69
C LYS A 232 -27.51 13.35 3.45
N GLN A 233 -27.72 13.95 2.28
CA GLN A 233 -27.51 13.32 0.98
C GLN A 233 -26.25 13.89 0.30
N VAL A 234 -25.82 13.26 -0.79
CA VAL A 234 -24.68 13.75 -1.58
C VAL A 234 -24.99 15.14 -2.13
N THR A 235 -24.04 16.07 -2.00
CA THR A 235 -24.19 17.44 -2.52
C THR A 235 -24.39 17.40 -4.03
N ALA A 236 -25.41 18.12 -4.51
CA ALA A 236 -25.61 18.31 -5.94
C ALA A 236 -24.40 19.01 -6.56
N PHE A 237 -24.03 18.62 -7.78
CA PHE A 237 -22.91 19.18 -8.51
C PHE A 237 -23.28 19.43 -9.97
N VAL A 238 -22.55 20.31 -10.64
CA VAL A 238 -22.73 20.55 -12.08
C VAL A 238 -21.83 19.59 -12.85
N GLY A 239 -22.47 18.81 -13.70
CA GLY A 239 -21.84 17.82 -14.54
C GLY A 239 -21.04 18.37 -15.70
N GLN A 240 -19.72 18.18 -15.71
CA GLN A 240 -18.88 18.49 -16.88
C GLN A 240 -17.82 17.41 -17.08
N LEU A 241 -17.37 17.24 -18.33
CA LEU A 241 -16.19 16.43 -18.63
C LEU A 241 -14.92 17.19 -18.22
N PRO A 242 -13.83 16.47 -17.89
CA PRO A 242 -12.57 17.10 -17.51
C PRO A 242 -12.05 18.00 -18.64
N PRO A 243 -11.93 19.32 -18.44
CA PRO A 243 -11.42 20.22 -19.46
C PRO A 243 -9.91 20.09 -19.57
N PHE A 244 -9.35 20.45 -20.73
CA PHE A 244 -7.91 20.62 -20.84
C PHE A 244 -7.47 21.85 -20.05
N SER A 245 -6.47 21.69 -19.19
CA SER A 245 -5.89 22.74 -18.35
C SER A 245 -4.42 22.94 -18.71
N PRO A 246 -4.05 24.05 -19.38
CA PRO A 246 -2.65 24.37 -19.60
C PRO A 246 -1.96 24.66 -18.27
N LEU A 247 -0.74 24.15 -18.10
CA LEU A 247 0.03 24.29 -16.86
C LEU A 247 1.18 25.28 -17.07
N PRO A 248 1.35 26.28 -16.20
CA PRO A 248 2.50 27.17 -16.28
C PRO A 248 3.76 26.40 -15.89
N LEU A 249 4.71 26.29 -16.82
CA LEU A 249 6.02 25.69 -16.57
C LEU A 249 7.05 26.78 -16.25
N ASP A 250 6.73 27.57 -15.24
CA ASP A 250 7.63 28.58 -14.69
C ASP A 250 8.65 27.91 -13.75
N LEU A 251 9.94 28.24 -13.91
CA LEU A 251 11.01 27.58 -13.17
C LEU A 251 10.92 27.86 -11.66
N ASP A 252 10.55 29.07 -11.26
CA ASP A 252 10.47 29.46 -9.85
C ASP A 252 9.31 28.71 -9.17
N LEU A 253 8.15 28.61 -9.83
CA LEU A 253 7.03 27.81 -9.35
C LEU A 253 7.39 26.32 -9.23
N VAL A 254 8.09 25.78 -10.23
CA VAL A 254 8.53 24.37 -10.22
C VAL A 254 9.46 24.09 -9.05
N LEU A 255 10.49 24.92 -8.84
CA LEU A 255 11.44 24.76 -7.75
C LEU A 255 10.76 24.91 -6.37
N ARG A 256 9.80 25.83 -6.26
CA ARG A 256 9.04 26.06 -5.03
C ARG A 256 8.13 24.89 -4.67
N LEU A 257 7.50 24.25 -5.66
CA LEU A 257 6.59 23.12 -5.46
C LEU A 257 7.30 21.77 -5.35
N LEU A 258 8.56 21.66 -5.79
CA LEU A 258 9.31 20.41 -5.84
C LEU A 258 9.29 19.61 -4.52
N PRO A 259 9.54 20.22 -3.34
CA PRO A 259 9.52 19.47 -2.07
C PRO A 259 8.14 18.89 -1.76
N GLY A 260 7.08 19.66 -1.99
CA GLY A 260 5.69 19.21 -1.84
C GLY A 260 5.37 18.09 -2.83
N ALA A 261 5.72 18.26 -4.10
CA ALA A 261 5.51 17.26 -5.14
C ALA A 261 6.18 15.91 -4.83
N VAL A 262 7.43 15.93 -4.33
CA VAL A 262 8.13 14.72 -3.88
C VAL A 262 7.41 14.08 -2.70
N ALA A 263 7.02 14.88 -1.70
CA ALA A 263 6.33 14.37 -0.51
C ALA A 263 4.97 13.72 -0.87
N VAL A 264 4.12 14.41 -1.62
CA VAL A 264 2.79 13.90 -1.99
C VAL A 264 2.91 12.77 -3.03
N GLY A 265 3.87 12.86 -3.94
CA GLY A 265 4.18 11.80 -4.91
C GLY A 265 4.64 10.51 -4.23
N MET A 266 5.52 10.59 -3.24
CA MET A 266 5.92 9.44 -2.42
C MET A 266 4.73 8.86 -1.64
N LEU A 267 3.90 9.72 -1.02
CA LEU A 267 2.69 9.29 -0.31
C LEU A 267 1.77 8.48 -1.23
N GLY A 268 1.51 9.00 -2.43
CA GLY A 268 0.68 8.34 -3.43
C GLY A 268 1.24 6.98 -3.85
N LEU A 269 2.54 6.92 -4.17
CA LEU A 269 3.17 5.65 -4.57
C LEU A 269 3.14 4.60 -3.47
N VAL A 270 3.52 4.96 -2.26
CA VAL A 270 3.55 4.01 -1.14
C VAL A 270 2.16 3.47 -0.85
N THR A 271 1.15 4.33 -0.92
CA THR A 271 -0.26 3.92 -0.76
C THR A 271 -0.68 2.96 -1.89
N SER A 272 -0.47 3.34 -3.15
CA SER A 272 -0.80 2.52 -4.32
C SER A 272 -0.11 1.15 -4.29
N LEU A 273 1.19 1.12 -4.04
CA LEU A 273 1.98 -0.11 -4.04
C LEU A 273 1.61 -1.05 -2.89
N SER A 274 1.32 -0.49 -1.72
CA SER A 274 0.92 -1.29 -0.56
C SER A 274 -0.44 -1.96 -0.79
N ILE A 275 -1.39 -1.24 -1.39
CA ILE A 275 -2.70 -1.80 -1.78
C ILE A 275 -2.52 -2.84 -2.88
N ALA A 276 -1.75 -2.52 -3.93
CA ALA A 276 -1.48 -3.45 -5.02
C ALA A 276 -0.86 -4.75 -4.53
N ARG A 277 0.12 -4.67 -3.60
CA ARG A 277 0.77 -5.83 -3.00
C ARG A 277 -0.17 -6.64 -2.11
N SER A 278 -1.02 -5.97 -1.33
CA SER A 278 -2.04 -6.63 -0.50
C SER A 278 -3.02 -7.42 -1.38
N LEU A 279 -3.54 -6.78 -2.43
CA LEU A 279 -4.48 -7.41 -3.35
C LEU A 279 -3.84 -8.49 -4.21
N SER A 280 -2.61 -8.31 -4.68
CA SER A 280 -1.90 -9.33 -5.48
C SER A 280 -1.67 -10.60 -4.69
N THR A 281 -1.43 -10.48 -3.38
CA THR A 281 -1.30 -11.62 -2.47
C THR A 281 -2.63 -12.37 -2.31
N ARG A 282 -3.76 -11.66 -2.28
CA ARG A 282 -5.10 -12.27 -2.23
C ARG A 282 -5.53 -12.89 -3.56
N SER A 283 -5.27 -12.20 -4.67
CA SER A 283 -5.66 -12.64 -6.03
C SER A 283 -4.70 -13.65 -6.64
N GLN A 284 -3.52 -13.85 -6.04
CA GLN A 284 -2.41 -14.64 -6.59
C GLN A 284 -1.90 -14.10 -7.95
N GLN A 285 -2.16 -12.82 -8.23
CA GLN A 285 -1.67 -12.14 -9.42
C GLN A 285 -0.18 -11.78 -9.24
N LEU A 286 0.63 -11.98 -10.29
CA LEU A 286 1.98 -11.44 -10.34
C LEU A 286 1.95 -9.93 -10.55
N LEU A 287 2.59 -9.19 -9.62
CA LEU A 287 2.69 -7.73 -9.64
C LEU A 287 4.11 -7.31 -10.02
N ASP A 288 4.25 -6.57 -11.12
CA ASP A 288 5.46 -5.80 -11.41
C ASP A 288 5.34 -4.41 -10.77
N ALA A 289 6.01 -4.24 -9.63
CA ALA A 289 5.99 -2.99 -8.88
C ALA A 289 6.59 -1.82 -9.66
N ASN A 290 7.56 -2.04 -10.55
CA ASN A 290 8.15 -0.95 -11.33
C ASN A 290 7.20 -0.47 -12.43
N GLN A 291 6.48 -1.39 -13.06
CA GLN A 291 5.42 -1.04 -13.99
C GLN A 291 4.28 -0.29 -13.30
N GLU A 292 3.90 -0.74 -12.10
CA GLU A 292 2.89 -0.04 -11.30
C GLU A 292 3.32 1.39 -10.96
N VAL A 293 4.56 1.59 -10.49
CA VAL A 293 5.11 2.93 -10.22
C VAL A 293 5.07 3.83 -11.46
N ARG A 294 5.46 3.31 -12.64
CA ARG A 294 5.38 4.07 -13.90
C ARG A 294 3.94 4.45 -14.26
N ALA A 295 2.98 3.54 -14.03
CA ALA A 295 1.57 3.78 -14.32
C ALA A 295 0.98 4.88 -13.44
N GLN A 296 1.28 4.86 -12.13
CA GLN A 296 0.85 5.91 -11.21
C GLN A 296 1.43 7.27 -11.63
N GLY A 297 2.73 7.31 -11.94
CA GLY A 297 3.37 8.54 -12.43
C GLY A 297 2.72 9.06 -13.71
N LEU A 298 2.55 8.20 -14.71
CA LEU A 298 1.90 8.56 -15.97
C LEU A 298 0.45 9.03 -15.76
N SER A 299 -0.29 8.39 -14.86
CA SER A 299 -1.67 8.76 -14.56
C SER A 299 -1.81 10.17 -13.98
N ASN A 300 -0.87 10.56 -13.12
CA ASN A 300 -0.84 11.89 -12.52
C ASN A 300 -0.29 12.94 -13.49
N MET A 301 0.69 12.59 -14.33
CA MET A 301 1.18 13.46 -15.40
C MET A 301 0.07 13.82 -16.38
N VAL A 302 -0.62 12.81 -16.92
CA VAL A 302 -1.72 13.02 -17.87
C VAL A 302 -2.91 13.67 -17.16
N GLY A 303 -3.24 13.20 -15.95
CA GLY A 303 -4.32 13.73 -15.12
C GLY A 303 -4.25 15.24 -14.91
N ALA A 304 -3.07 15.77 -14.61
CA ALA A 304 -2.85 17.19 -14.36
C ALA A 304 -3.29 18.09 -15.55
N PHE A 305 -3.07 17.64 -16.79
CA PHE A 305 -3.50 18.37 -18.00
C PHE A 305 -5.01 18.29 -18.26
N PHE A 306 -5.74 17.41 -17.57
CA PHE A 306 -7.18 17.26 -17.66
C PHE A 306 -7.86 17.60 -16.33
N SER A 307 -7.34 18.60 -15.60
CA SER A 307 -7.87 19.07 -14.32
C SER A 307 -7.98 18.00 -13.22
N GLY A 308 -7.28 16.88 -13.36
CA GLY A 308 -7.21 15.83 -12.36
C GLY A 308 -6.21 16.19 -11.27
N SER A 309 -6.68 16.29 -10.03
CA SER A 309 -5.80 16.33 -8.85
C SER A 309 -5.10 14.98 -8.62
N LEU A 310 -4.06 14.98 -7.78
CA LEU A 310 -3.25 13.79 -7.52
C LEU A 310 -4.10 12.58 -7.12
N SER A 311 -3.90 11.50 -7.87
CA SER A 311 -4.57 10.23 -7.73
C SER A 311 -3.62 9.18 -7.16
N ALA A 312 -4.14 8.31 -6.29
CA ALA A 312 -3.46 7.11 -5.84
C ALA A 312 -4.44 5.98 -5.53
N GLY A 313 -3.92 4.81 -5.21
CA GLY A 313 -4.68 3.62 -4.86
C GLY A 313 -5.66 3.86 -3.71
N SER A 314 -6.87 3.35 -3.87
CA SER A 314 -7.91 3.39 -2.83
C SER A 314 -8.28 1.98 -2.37
N PHE A 315 -8.15 1.72 -1.06
CA PHE A 315 -8.57 0.44 -0.47
C PHE A 315 -10.06 0.17 -0.65
N THR A 316 -10.91 1.19 -0.48
CA THR A 316 -12.36 1.03 -0.60
C THR A 316 -12.77 0.71 -2.03
N ARG A 317 -12.21 1.42 -3.03
CA ARG A 317 -12.52 1.18 -4.45
C ARG A 317 -11.97 -0.15 -4.94
N SER A 318 -10.71 -0.43 -4.62
CA SER A 318 -10.04 -1.66 -5.05
C SER A 318 -10.61 -2.89 -4.35
N GLY A 319 -10.90 -2.79 -3.05
CA GLY A 319 -11.55 -3.83 -2.26
C GLY A 319 -12.95 -4.15 -2.75
N LEU A 320 -13.77 -3.12 -3.03
CA LEU A 320 -15.09 -3.29 -3.65
C LEU A 320 -14.99 -4.01 -5.01
N SER A 321 -14.09 -3.54 -5.87
CA SER A 321 -13.91 -4.11 -7.21
C SER A 321 -13.50 -5.58 -7.14
N TYR A 322 -12.55 -5.91 -6.26
CA TYR A 322 -12.12 -7.29 -6.02
C TYR A 322 -13.24 -8.17 -5.46
N ASP A 323 -13.94 -7.71 -4.42
CA ASP A 323 -15.05 -8.45 -3.78
C ASP A 323 -16.25 -8.63 -4.74
N ALA A 324 -16.49 -7.66 -5.63
CA ALA A 324 -17.52 -7.74 -6.66
C ALA A 324 -17.14 -8.69 -7.83
N GLY A 325 -15.91 -9.23 -7.82
CA GLY A 325 -15.45 -10.23 -8.77
C GLY A 325 -14.84 -9.67 -10.04
N ALA A 326 -14.20 -8.49 -9.98
CA ALA A 326 -13.42 -7.96 -11.09
C ALA A 326 -12.39 -8.98 -11.59
N CYS A 327 -12.38 -9.19 -12.91
CA CYS A 327 -11.52 -10.16 -13.57
C CYS A 327 -10.32 -9.50 -14.27
N SER A 328 -10.37 -8.20 -14.54
CA SER A 328 -9.31 -7.48 -15.24
C SER A 328 -9.29 -5.99 -14.88
N PRO A 329 -8.23 -5.25 -15.30
CA PRO A 329 -8.20 -3.80 -15.15
C PRO A 329 -9.37 -3.05 -15.82
N LEU A 330 -10.12 -3.70 -16.72
CA LEU A 330 -11.31 -3.10 -17.33
C LEU A 330 -12.36 -2.70 -16.31
N ALA A 331 -12.43 -3.34 -15.13
CA ALA A 331 -13.34 -2.92 -14.08
C ALA A 331 -13.09 -1.47 -13.64
N GLY A 332 -11.82 -1.08 -13.49
CA GLY A 332 -11.43 0.29 -13.18
C GLY A 332 -11.63 1.25 -14.37
N VAL A 333 -11.36 0.79 -15.59
CA VAL A 333 -11.64 1.56 -16.82
C VAL A 333 -13.13 1.88 -16.94
N PHE A 334 -14.00 0.87 -16.80
CA PHE A 334 -15.44 1.06 -16.82
C PHE A 334 -15.92 1.91 -15.65
N SER A 335 -15.33 1.78 -14.46
CA SER A 335 -15.62 2.68 -13.35
C SER A 335 -15.39 4.14 -13.73
N ALA A 336 -14.26 4.46 -14.37
CA ALA A 336 -13.97 5.83 -14.81
C ALA A 336 -14.91 6.31 -15.92
N LEU A 337 -15.29 5.44 -16.86
CA LEU A 337 -16.27 5.75 -17.90
C LEU A 337 -17.67 5.99 -17.34
N TRP A 338 -18.09 5.19 -16.35
CA TRP A 338 -19.35 5.42 -15.63
C TRP A 338 -19.33 6.72 -14.84
N VAL A 339 -18.22 7.06 -14.17
CA VAL A 339 -18.06 8.37 -13.51
C VAL A 339 -18.20 9.50 -14.54
N ALA A 340 -17.58 9.39 -15.72
CA ALA A 340 -17.72 10.39 -16.78
C ALA A 340 -19.16 10.51 -17.29
N LEU A 341 -19.86 9.38 -17.50
CA LEU A 341 -21.26 9.37 -17.90
C LEU A 341 -22.16 10.02 -16.84
N PHE A 342 -21.95 9.65 -15.57
CA PHE A 342 -22.70 10.19 -14.45
C PHE A 342 -22.39 11.65 -14.15
N ALA A 343 -21.18 12.11 -14.46
CA ALA A 343 -20.86 13.51 -14.40
C ALA A 343 -21.83 14.27 -15.31
N ILE A 344 -21.96 13.89 -16.58
CA ILE A 344 -22.82 14.60 -17.55
C ILE A 344 -24.31 14.42 -17.26
N PHE A 345 -24.77 13.19 -17.01
CA PHE A 345 -26.20 12.85 -17.03
C PHE A 345 -26.78 12.42 -15.67
N GLY A 346 -25.92 12.07 -14.71
CA GLY A 346 -26.30 11.39 -13.47
C GLY A 346 -26.33 12.26 -12.23
N ALA A 347 -25.91 13.53 -12.30
CA ALA A 347 -25.75 14.41 -11.14
C ALA A 347 -27.03 14.52 -10.28
N ALA A 348 -28.19 14.67 -10.93
CA ALA A 348 -29.48 14.75 -10.24
C ALA A 348 -29.83 13.46 -9.48
N LEU A 349 -29.52 12.30 -10.06
CA LEU A 349 -29.77 11.00 -9.44
C LEU A 349 -28.84 10.74 -8.25
N ILE A 350 -27.56 11.08 -8.40
CA ILE A 350 -26.53 10.87 -7.37
C ILE A 350 -26.80 11.73 -6.14
N ALA A 351 -27.34 12.94 -6.32
CA ALA A 351 -27.71 13.82 -5.23
C ALA A 351 -28.76 13.21 -4.28
N HIS A 352 -29.46 12.13 -4.68
CA HIS A 352 -30.45 11.46 -3.84
C HIS A 352 -29.85 10.36 -2.95
N ILE A 353 -28.56 10.05 -3.11
CA ILE A 353 -27.89 8.99 -2.33
C ILE A 353 -27.70 9.47 -0.88
N PRO A 354 -28.23 8.76 0.13
CA PRO A 354 -28.02 9.10 1.53
C PRO A 354 -26.59 8.78 1.97
N ILE A 355 -25.92 9.75 2.60
CA ILE A 355 -24.55 9.58 3.10
C ILE A 355 -24.44 8.46 4.16
N PRO A 356 -25.39 8.30 5.11
CA PRO A 356 -25.32 7.19 6.08
C PRO A 356 -25.40 5.80 5.44
N ALA A 357 -26.14 5.66 4.34
CA ALA A 357 -26.22 4.40 3.59
C ALA A 357 -24.90 4.07 2.88
N MET A 358 -24.24 5.10 2.32
CA MET A 358 -22.89 4.95 1.77
C MET A 358 -21.89 4.55 2.86
N ALA A 359 -21.93 5.19 4.03
CA ALA A 359 -21.08 4.85 5.17
C ALA A 359 -21.27 3.37 5.57
N GLY A 360 -22.53 2.91 5.68
CA GLY A 360 -22.85 1.51 5.95
C GLY A 360 -22.28 0.55 4.90
N SER A 361 -22.38 0.90 3.62
CA SER A 361 -21.81 0.10 2.53
C SER A 361 -20.27 0.03 2.58
N ILE A 362 -19.61 1.14 2.92
CA ILE A 362 -18.15 1.19 3.10
C ILE A 362 -17.70 0.34 4.30
N LEU A 363 -18.48 0.31 5.39
CA LEU A 363 -18.20 -0.56 6.54
C LEU A 363 -18.21 -2.05 6.16
N LEU A 364 -19.13 -2.47 5.30
CA LEU A 364 -19.16 -3.84 4.76
C LEU A 364 -17.93 -4.14 3.89
N ILE A 365 -17.45 -3.17 3.10
CA ILE A 365 -16.22 -3.32 2.32
C ILE A 365 -15.01 -3.43 3.27
N ALA A 366 -14.92 -2.56 4.28
CA ALA A 366 -13.83 -2.58 5.25
C ALA A 366 -13.77 -3.92 6.00
N TRP A 367 -14.93 -4.49 6.36
CA TRP A 367 -15.01 -5.83 6.93
C TRP A 367 -14.45 -6.91 5.98
N GLY A 368 -14.76 -6.83 4.68
CA GLY A 368 -14.24 -7.75 3.66
C GLY A 368 -12.72 -7.67 3.41
N LEU A 369 -12.05 -6.60 3.86
CA LEU A 369 -10.59 -6.47 3.78
C LEU A 369 -9.86 -7.30 4.85
N VAL A 370 -10.53 -7.67 5.94
CA VAL A 370 -9.90 -8.37 7.07
C VAL A 370 -9.70 -9.86 6.77
N ASP A 371 -8.46 -10.29 6.61
CA ASP A 371 -8.11 -11.71 6.44
C ASP A 371 -7.98 -12.43 7.79
N HIS A 372 -9.12 -12.82 8.35
CA HIS A 372 -9.17 -13.59 9.60
C HIS A 372 -8.41 -14.92 9.54
N ARG A 373 -8.31 -15.54 8.37
CA ARG A 373 -7.61 -16.82 8.18
C ARG A 373 -6.11 -16.60 8.27
N GLY A 374 -5.59 -15.59 7.57
CA GLY A 374 -4.20 -15.15 7.63
C GLY A 374 -3.77 -14.79 9.04
N ILE A 375 -4.57 -13.99 9.76
CA ILE A 375 -4.25 -13.58 11.15
C ILE A 375 -4.16 -14.79 12.08
N ARG A 376 -5.13 -15.71 11.98
CA ARG A 376 -5.14 -16.93 12.79
C ARG A 376 -3.98 -17.87 12.45
N ALA A 377 -3.64 -18.00 11.17
CA ALA A 377 -2.50 -18.79 10.73
C ALA A 377 -1.18 -18.21 11.28
N LEU A 378 -1.00 -16.88 11.18
CA LEU A 378 0.20 -16.20 11.65
C LEU A 378 0.41 -16.39 13.16
N TRP A 379 -0.65 -16.25 13.96
CA TRP A 379 -0.60 -16.49 15.41
C TRP A 379 -0.20 -17.93 15.77
N ARG A 380 -0.60 -18.92 14.96
CA ARG A 380 -0.25 -20.32 15.17
C ARG A 380 1.18 -20.65 14.73
N VAL A 381 1.66 -20.03 13.66
CA VAL A 381 2.97 -20.35 13.05
C VAL A 381 4.12 -19.58 13.70
N SER A 382 3.99 -18.26 13.89
CA SER A 382 5.09 -17.41 14.37
C SER A 382 4.58 -16.26 15.22
N ARG A 383 4.82 -16.34 16.54
CA ARG A 383 4.47 -15.25 17.47
C ARG A 383 5.25 -13.97 17.20
N ALA A 384 6.51 -14.09 16.77
CA ALA A 384 7.33 -12.92 16.42
C ALA A 384 6.73 -12.18 15.22
N GLU A 385 6.33 -12.91 14.17
CA GLU A 385 5.69 -12.28 13.00
C GLU A 385 4.31 -11.73 13.31
N PHE A 386 3.55 -12.38 14.21
CA PHE A 386 2.30 -11.81 14.70
C PHE A 386 2.53 -10.49 15.44
N VAL A 387 3.59 -10.36 16.25
CA VAL A 387 3.95 -9.10 16.89
C VAL A 387 4.28 -8.03 15.84
N VAL A 388 5.01 -8.35 14.78
CA VAL A 388 5.25 -7.42 13.65
C VAL A 388 3.94 -6.96 13.01
N MET A 389 3.02 -7.88 12.77
CA MET A 389 1.69 -7.57 12.25
C MET A 389 0.91 -6.65 13.20
N ALA A 390 0.86 -6.96 14.49
CA ALA A 390 0.14 -6.18 15.50
C ALA A 390 0.74 -4.78 15.66
N LEU A 391 2.07 -4.66 15.70
CA LEU A 391 2.76 -3.36 15.75
C LEU A 391 2.49 -2.53 14.51
N THR A 392 2.49 -3.14 13.32
CA THR A 392 2.12 -2.44 12.08
C THR A 392 0.67 -1.93 12.16
N CYS A 393 -0.27 -2.75 12.64
CA CYS A 393 -1.67 -2.35 12.81
C CYS A 393 -1.80 -1.18 13.79
N VAL A 394 -1.13 -1.22 14.94
CA VAL A 394 -1.15 -0.14 15.93
C VAL A 394 -0.52 1.13 15.33
N ALA A 395 0.60 1.01 14.62
CA ALA A 395 1.22 2.13 13.93
C ALA A 395 0.26 2.75 12.90
N THR A 396 -0.53 1.96 12.19
CA THR A 396 -1.54 2.45 11.23
C THR A 396 -2.68 3.24 11.91
N LEU A 397 -2.97 2.96 13.18
CA LEU A 397 -4.00 3.68 13.94
C LEU A 397 -3.49 5.00 14.53
N LEU A 398 -2.22 5.00 14.95
CA LEU A 398 -1.59 6.11 15.69
C LEU A 398 -0.83 7.10 14.80
N LEU A 399 -0.38 6.65 13.63
CA LEU A 399 0.43 7.45 12.72
C LEU A 399 -0.30 7.60 11.37
N PRO A 400 0.06 8.62 10.57
CA PRO A 400 -0.37 8.69 9.18
C PRO A 400 -0.11 7.38 8.43
N LEU A 401 -1.04 6.97 7.57
CA LEU A 401 -1.07 5.64 6.93
C LEU A 401 0.28 5.21 6.33
N GLN A 402 0.99 6.14 5.70
CA GLN A 402 2.30 5.93 5.07
C GLN A 402 3.45 5.66 6.06
N THR A 403 3.51 6.42 7.17
CA THR A 403 4.59 6.27 8.16
C THR A 403 4.45 4.94 8.90
N ALA A 404 3.22 4.44 9.05
CA ALA A 404 2.95 3.12 9.58
C ALA A 404 3.56 1.99 8.73
N ILE A 405 3.53 2.09 7.39
CA ILE A 405 4.16 1.08 6.52
C ILE A 405 5.67 1.11 6.70
N TYR A 406 6.29 2.29 6.68
CA TYR A 406 7.74 2.41 6.91
C TYR A 406 8.15 1.84 8.27
N ALA A 407 7.40 2.17 9.32
CA ALA A 407 7.62 1.59 10.64
C ALA A 407 7.50 0.06 10.61
N GLY A 408 6.46 -0.48 9.97
CA GLY A 408 6.26 -1.93 9.83
C GLY A 408 7.40 -2.62 9.08
N VAL A 409 7.85 -2.06 7.96
CA VAL A 409 8.99 -2.57 7.19
C VAL A 409 10.29 -2.51 8.00
N LEU A 410 10.58 -1.40 8.67
CA LEU A 410 11.76 -1.25 9.51
C LEU A 410 11.76 -2.24 10.67
N VAL A 411 10.62 -2.44 11.33
CA VAL A 411 10.44 -3.45 12.38
C VAL A 411 10.66 -4.86 11.81
N SER A 412 10.10 -5.17 10.64
CA SER A 412 10.29 -6.46 9.98
C SER A 412 11.76 -6.71 9.62
N LEU A 413 12.45 -5.70 9.08
CA LEU A 413 13.87 -5.76 8.77
C LEU A 413 14.70 -5.92 10.03
N PHE A 414 14.36 -5.22 11.11
CA PHE A 414 15.02 -5.36 12.40
C PHE A 414 14.91 -6.79 12.95
N PHE A 415 13.72 -7.39 12.95
CA PHE A 415 13.54 -8.77 13.38
C PHE A 415 14.29 -9.77 12.48
N TYR A 416 14.28 -9.54 11.16
CA TYR A 416 15.05 -10.35 10.22
C TYR A 416 16.56 -10.26 10.48
N LEU A 417 17.08 -9.04 10.65
CA LEU A 417 18.48 -8.79 10.96
C LEU A 417 18.85 -9.42 12.30
N LYS A 418 18.06 -9.22 13.36
CA LYS A 418 18.30 -9.83 14.67
C LYS A 418 18.38 -11.36 14.58
N ARG A 419 17.46 -11.99 13.84
CA ARG A 419 17.45 -13.45 13.65
C ARG A 419 18.67 -13.93 12.87
N THR A 420 19.09 -13.19 11.86
CA THR A 420 20.22 -13.57 10.99
C THR A 420 21.58 -13.28 11.64
N SER A 421 21.67 -12.23 12.47
CA SER A 421 22.83 -11.86 13.29
C SER A 421 23.14 -12.86 14.42
N GLN A 422 22.18 -13.73 14.77
CA GLN A 422 22.36 -14.80 15.75
C GLN A 422 22.09 -16.15 15.08
N PRO A 423 22.98 -16.60 14.18
CA PRO A 423 22.82 -17.87 13.48
C PRO A 423 22.69 -19.03 14.48
N HIS A 424 22.00 -20.10 14.08
CA HIS A 424 21.93 -21.29 14.93
C HIS A 424 23.31 -21.94 14.95
N VAL A 425 23.86 -22.09 16.16
CA VAL A 425 25.21 -22.62 16.36
C VAL A 425 25.13 -23.81 17.31
N GLN A 426 25.69 -24.94 16.88
CA GLN A 426 25.88 -26.11 17.72
C GLN A 426 27.36 -26.25 18.03
N HIS A 427 27.68 -26.52 19.29
CA HIS A 427 29.04 -26.63 19.79
C HIS A 427 29.19 -27.92 20.59
N TRP A 428 30.17 -28.74 20.24
CA TRP A 428 30.55 -29.92 21.00
C TRP A 428 32.06 -30.15 20.89
N ARG A 429 32.59 -30.93 21.83
CA ARG A 429 34.01 -31.30 21.88
C ARG A 429 34.18 -32.76 21.53
N GLN A 430 35.15 -33.08 20.68
CA GLN A 430 35.49 -34.43 20.25
C GLN A 430 36.99 -34.65 20.43
N GLY A 431 37.37 -35.22 21.57
CA GLY A 431 38.78 -35.34 21.97
C GLY A 431 39.41 -33.96 22.15
N ASP A 432 40.43 -33.65 21.34
CA ASP A 432 41.11 -32.36 21.33
C ASP A 432 40.60 -31.39 20.25
N GLU A 433 39.57 -31.81 19.50
CA GLU A 433 38.85 -30.94 18.56
C GLU A 433 37.64 -30.30 19.25
N ASP A 434 37.52 -28.99 19.10
CA ASP A 434 36.34 -28.22 19.47
C ASP A 434 35.60 -27.88 18.17
N ILE A 435 34.37 -28.38 18.00
CA ILE A 435 33.64 -28.31 16.73
C ILE A 435 32.47 -27.33 16.86
N LEU A 436 32.38 -26.40 15.89
CA LEU A 436 31.34 -25.39 15.77
C LEU A 436 30.59 -25.57 14.46
N ARG A 437 29.36 -26.07 14.53
CA ARG A 437 28.46 -26.07 13.37
C ARG A 437 27.73 -24.76 13.29
N VAL A 438 27.96 -24.01 12.21
CA VAL A 438 27.34 -22.70 11.96
C VAL A 438 26.28 -22.83 10.87
N GLY A 439 25.02 -22.60 11.23
CA GLY A 439 23.92 -22.55 10.27
C GLY A 439 23.65 -21.13 9.78
N GLY A 440 23.89 -20.85 8.50
CA GLY A 440 23.59 -19.56 7.86
C GLY A 440 24.84 -18.81 7.37
N SER A 441 24.69 -17.51 7.12
CA SER A 441 25.76 -16.68 6.55
C SER A 441 26.61 -16.00 7.63
N ILE A 442 27.88 -15.75 7.34
CA ILE A 442 28.78 -14.98 8.22
C ILE A 442 28.92 -13.58 7.64
N PHE A 443 28.23 -12.61 8.22
CA PHE A 443 28.29 -11.21 7.78
C PHE A 443 28.51 -10.29 8.97
N PHE A 444 28.69 -8.98 8.74
CA PHE A 444 28.98 -7.99 9.78
C PHE A 444 28.08 -8.10 11.02
N GLY A 445 26.80 -8.44 10.83
CA GLY A 445 25.84 -8.59 11.91
C GLY A 445 26.03 -9.86 12.76
N ALA A 446 26.62 -10.92 12.21
CA ALA A 446 26.86 -12.20 12.89
C ALA A 446 28.31 -12.35 13.38
N SER A 447 29.26 -11.56 12.86
CA SER A 447 30.69 -11.72 13.13
C SER A 447 31.01 -11.68 14.62
N HIS A 448 30.51 -10.69 15.36
CA HIS A 448 30.78 -10.58 16.80
C HIS A 448 30.18 -11.75 17.59
N TYR A 449 28.96 -12.20 17.25
CA TYR A 449 28.32 -13.34 17.90
C TYR A 449 29.14 -14.62 17.75
N LEU A 450 29.61 -14.89 16.53
CA LEU A 450 30.46 -16.06 16.24
C LEU A 450 31.83 -15.93 16.89
N GLN A 451 32.44 -14.74 16.85
CA GLN A 451 33.73 -14.47 17.47
C GLN A 451 33.71 -14.78 18.96
N VAL A 452 32.72 -14.29 19.71
CA VAL A 452 32.57 -14.59 21.14
C VAL A 452 32.44 -16.10 21.38
N ARG A 453 31.79 -16.84 20.47
CA ARG A 453 31.65 -18.29 20.61
C ARG A 453 32.95 -19.03 20.34
N LEU A 454 33.70 -18.64 19.31
CA LEU A 454 35.03 -19.17 18.99
C LEU A 454 36.03 -18.87 20.12
N GLN A 455 35.94 -17.69 20.73
CA GLN A 455 36.80 -17.31 21.85
C GLN A 455 36.60 -18.15 23.10
N ARG A 456 35.43 -18.77 23.27
CA ARG A 456 35.11 -19.68 24.38
C ARG A 456 35.55 -21.13 24.14
N MET A 457 36.15 -21.44 22.98
CA MET A 457 36.62 -22.78 22.64
C MET A 457 38.06 -22.98 23.13
N HIS A 458 38.36 -24.15 23.68
CA HIS A 458 39.61 -24.49 24.35
C HIS A 458 40.39 -25.65 23.70
N GLY A 459 39.80 -26.41 22.77
CA GLY A 459 40.46 -27.53 22.08
C GLY A 459 41.66 -27.09 21.22
N ALA A 460 42.70 -27.91 21.10
CA ALA A 460 43.89 -27.57 20.31
C ALA A 460 43.57 -27.30 18.82
N LYS A 461 42.52 -27.96 18.30
CA LYS A 461 42.00 -27.72 16.95
C LYS A 461 40.55 -27.25 17.03
N VAL A 462 40.31 -26.03 16.54
CA VAL A 462 38.96 -25.47 16.41
C VAL A 462 38.47 -25.72 14.99
N VAL A 463 37.37 -26.44 14.85
CA VAL A 463 36.78 -26.81 13.55
C VAL A 463 35.45 -26.10 13.38
N ILE A 464 35.27 -25.37 12.29
CA ILE A 464 33.98 -24.82 11.87
C ILE A 464 33.41 -25.74 10.79
N GLU A 465 32.29 -26.39 11.05
CA GLU A 465 31.55 -27.10 10.00
C GLU A 465 30.80 -26.07 9.14
N ALA A 466 31.30 -25.87 7.93
CA ALA A 466 30.98 -24.77 7.04
C ALA A 466 30.01 -25.13 5.90
N GLN A 467 29.47 -26.36 5.88
CA GLN A 467 28.57 -26.87 4.83
C GLN A 467 27.32 -26.00 4.62
N GLN A 468 26.85 -25.36 5.70
CA GLN A 468 25.66 -24.49 5.71
C GLN A 468 25.99 -23.01 5.55
N ILE A 469 27.27 -22.65 5.39
CA ILE A 469 27.71 -21.27 5.16
C ILE A 469 27.59 -20.96 3.67
N ASN A 470 26.57 -20.17 3.33
CA ASN A 470 26.25 -19.83 1.95
C ASN A 470 26.95 -18.55 1.48
N PHE A 471 27.27 -17.66 2.40
CA PHE A 471 27.78 -16.33 2.11
C PHE A 471 28.67 -15.86 3.27
N ILE A 472 29.76 -15.19 2.92
CA ILE A 472 30.62 -14.48 3.86
C ILE A 472 30.93 -13.08 3.31
N ASP A 473 30.81 -12.05 4.14
CA ASP A 473 31.22 -10.69 3.77
C ASP A 473 32.64 -10.36 4.25
N TYR A 474 33.12 -9.17 3.89
CA TYR A 474 34.45 -8.70 4.30
C TYR A 474 34.67 -8.76 5.83
N SER A 475 33.71 -8.31 6.62
CA SER A 475 33.79 -8.33 8.09
C SER A 475 33.84 -9.76 8.64
N GLY A 476 33.14 -10.70 8.02
CA GLY A 476 33.22 -12.12 8.33
C GLY A 476 34.59 -12.72 8.00
N VAL A 477 35.12 -12.41 6.81
CA VAL A 477 36.44 -12.85 6.35
C VAL A 477 37.54 -12.34 7.30
N GLU A 478 37.51 -11.05 7.63
CA GLU A 478 38.47 -10.42 8.52
C GLU A 478 38.42 -11.03 9.92
N MET A 479 37.22 -11.20 10.48
CA MET A 479 37.02 -11.82 11.81
C MET A 479 37.62 -13.24 11.87
N LEU A 480 37.39 -14.08 10.86
CA LEU A 480 37.96 -15.44 10.83
C LEU A 480 39.49 -15.43 10.68
N HIS A 481 40.06 -14.49 9.92
CA HIS A 481 41.52 -14.34 9.82
C HIS A 481 42.14 -13.91 11.16
N GLN A 482 41.51 -12.95 11.85
CA GLN A 482 41.95 -12.49 13.16
C GLN A 482 41.91 -13.63 14.19
N GLU A 483 40.81 -14.41 14.21
CA GLU A 483 40.67 -15.56 15.13
C GLU A 483 41.64 -16.70 14.80
N ALA A 484 41.88 -17.00 13.52
CA ALA A 484 42.88 -17.97 13.12
C ALA A 484 44.29 -17.58 13.58
N ARG A 485 44.67 -16.31 13.39
CA ARG A 485 45.97 -15.79 13.88
C ARG A 485 46.08 -15.82 15.39
N ARG A 486 45.00 -15.49 16.11
CA ARG A 486 44.95 -15.57 17.58
C ARG A 486 45.20 -17.00 18.04
N LEU A 487 44.54 -17.98 17.41
CA LEU A 487 44.72 -19.40 17.71
C LEU A 487 46.13 -19.88 17.35
N LEU A 488 46.69 -19.47 16.21
CA LEU A 488 48.06 -19.83 15.81
C LEU A 488 49.10 -19.33 16.81
N LYS A 489 48.95 -18.11 17.33
CA LYS A 489 49.81 -17.57 18.41
C LYS A 489 49.75 -18.38 19.70
N GLN A 490 48.68 -19.14 19.92
CA GLN A 490 48.49 -20.04 21.06
C GLN A 490 48.91 -21.49 20.76
N GLY A 491 49.50 -21.77 19.59
CA GLY A 491 49.83 -23.13 19.15
C GLY A 491 48.61 -23.96 18.73
N ARG A 492 47.47 -23.32 18.47
CA ARG A 492 46.20 -23.93 18.09
C ARG A 492 45.90 -23.64 16.61
N SER A 493 44.93 -24.33 16.03
CA SER A 493 44.54 -24.12 14.63
C SER A 493 43.05 -23.91 14.44
N LEU A 494 42.68 -23.09 13.44
CA LEU A 494 41.31 -22.94 12.96
C LEU A 494 41.16 -23.64 11.61
N THR A 495 40.19 -24.53 11.51
CA THR A 495 39.91 -25.32 10.30
C THR A 495 38.46 -25.13 9.89
N LEU A 496 38.19 -24.83 8.61
CA LEU A 496 36.85 -24.89 8.03
C LEU A 496 36.68 -26.25 7.34
N ARG A 497 35.69 -27.03 7.77
CA ARG A 497 35.35 -28.35 7.19
C ARG A 497 34.10 -28.25 6.32
N GLY A 498 34.15 -28.76 5.08
CA GLY A 498 33.05 -28.74 4.13
C GLY A 498 32.62 -27.34 3.69
N ALA A 499 33.56 -26.40 3.60
CA ALA A 499 33.27 -25.05 3.14
C ALA A 499 32.94 -25.02 1.65
N ARG A 500 31.90 -24.27 1.27
CA ARG A 500 31.54 -24.12 -0.15
C ARG A 500 32.60 -23.32 -0.90
N PRO A 501 32.84 -23.60 -2.20
CA PRO A 501 33.86 -22.91 -2.99
C PRO A 501 33.80 -21.38 -2.93
N PRO A 502 32.62 -20.71 -3.01
CA PRO A 502 32.54 -19.25 -2.92
C PRO A 502 33.07 -18.70 -1.58
N VAL A 503 32.83 -19.42 -0.48
CA VAL A 503 33.29 -18.99 0.86
C VAL A 503 34.81 -19.14 0.98
N VAL A 504 35.37 -20.23 0.44
CA VAL A 504 36.82 -20.43 0.38
C VAL A 504 37.50 -19.37 -0.48
N GLU A 505 36.88 -19.02 -1.62
CA GLU A 505 37.38 -17.99 -2.53
C GLU A 505 37.44 -16.62 -1.84
N GLU A 506 36.37 -16.19 -1.17
CA GLU A 506 36.34 -14.93 -0.43
C GLU A 506 37.37 -14.88 0.72
N LEU A 507 37.55 -15.99 1.45
CA LEU A 507 38.58 -16.07 2.49
C LEU A 507 39.99 -15.95 1.92
N ARG A 508 40.27 -16.57 0.77
CA ARG A 508 41.59 -16.48 0.12
C ARG A 508 41.86 -15.13 -0.51
N LYS A 509 40.84 -14.37 -0.92
CA LYS A 509 40.98 -13.05 -1.55
C LYS A 509 41.64 -12.02 -0.63
N LEU A 510 41.46 -12.12 0.69
CA LEU A 510 41.95 -11.09 1.63
C LEU A 510 43.48 -10.94 1.57
N GLU A 511 44.22 -12.05 1.60
CA GLU A 511 45.69 -12.04 1.72
C GLU A 511 46.40 -12.93 0.69
N GLY A 512 45.64 -13.59 -0.18
CA GLY A 512 46.12 -14.61 -1.11
C GLY A 512 46.05 -16.02 -0.51
N ALA A 513 45.93 -17.02 -1.38
CA ALA A 513 45.76 -18.42 -0.97
C ALA A 513 46.92 -18.95 -0.10
N GLU A 514 48.15 -18.50 -0.35
CA GLU A 514 49.35 -18.93 0.37
C GLU A 514 49.47 -18.34 1.78
N LYS A 515 48.88 -17.17 2.02
CA LYS A 515 48.97 -16.45 3.30
C LYS A 515 47.74 -16.62 4.18
N CYS A 516 46.74 -17.38 3.72
CA CYS A 516 45.52 -17.61 4.48
C CYS A 516 45.85 -18.43 5.75
N PRO A 517 45.60 -17.89 6.97
CA PRO A 517 45.92 -18.56 8.23
C PRO A 517 44.94 -19.68 8.59
N ILE A 518 43.91 -19.89 7.77
CA ILE A 518 42.82 -20.83 8.02
C ILE A 518 43.04 -22.10 7.20
N ARG A 519 42.86 -23.26 7.83
CA ARG A 519 42.94 -24.56 7.16
C ARG A 519 41.58 -24.94 6.57
N PHE A 520 41.59 -25.67 5.47
CA PHE A 520 40.38 -26.16 4.81
C PHE A 520 40.40 -27.69 4.76
N GLU A 521 39.31 -28.32 5.20
CA GLU A 521 39.04 -29.76 5.11
C GLU A 521 37.76 -29.95 4.29
N ASP A 522 37.66 -31.04 3.55
CA ASP A 522 36.46 -31.39 2.77
C ASP A 522 35.32 -31.93 3.66
#